data_AF-A0A1G4Z6M0-F1
#
_entry.id   AF-A0A1G4Z6M0-F1
#
_cell.length_a   1.000
_cell.length_b   1.000
_cell.length_c   1.000
_cell.angle_alpha   90.00
_cell.angle_beta   90.00
_cell.angle_gamma   90.00
#
_symmetry.space_group_name_H-M   'P 1'
#
loop_
_entity.id
_entity.type
_entity.pdbx_description
1 polymer ?
#
loop_
_entity_poly.entity_id
_entity_poly.type
_entity_poly.pdbx_seq_one_letter_code
_entity_poly.pdbx_strand_id
1 'polypeptide(L)'
;TQSEVDAAASFARSGPLRTRAIRNCQTTMMRSTPADRDVTGVTALQYDPWADLAGRADLTLSWRHQKPCGQYFHHDRVIALRRGLTGAQARSTLAHELVHAERGDVGLSDAALDARQELIVQREAARRLIPLAALADAVRWTCHPAEAAELLHVDRGTLRTRLAMLTEAEKLVLDAAAGEHEAAA
;
A
#
# COMPACT_ATOMS: atom_id res chain seq x y z
N THR A 1 -6.39 -44.63 13.16
CA THR A 1 -6.77 -45.27 11.88
C THR A 1 -6.53 -44.23 10.81
N GLN A 2 -5.41 -44.23 10.10
CA GLN A 2 -5.06 -45.11 8.98
C GLN A 2 -6.21 -45.36 8.00
N SER A 3 -6.66 -44.28 7.35
CA SER A 3 -7.26 -44.21 6.01
C SER A 3 -7.61 -42.72 5.84
N GLU A 4 -7.01 -41.94 4.97
CA GLU A 4 -6.97 -42.13 3.54
C GLU A 4 -5.69 -41.50 2.96
N VAL A 5 -4.84 -42.37 2.43
CA VAL A 5 -3.81 -42.06 1.45
C VAL A 5 -4.40 -42.34 0.06
N ASP A 6 -3.92 -41.59 -0.92
CA ASP A 6 -3.98 -41.86 -2.37
C ASP A 6 -5.17 -41.29 -3.16
N ALA A 7 -5.10 -39.98 -3.43
CA ALA A 7 -5.42 -39.47 -4.76
C ALA A 7 -4.62 -38.19 -5.07
N ALA A 8 -3.94 -38.20 -6.22
CA ALA A 8 -3.24 -37.08 -6.88
C ALA A 8 -1.74 -36.90 -6.62
N ALA A 9 -0.97 -37.98 -6.81
CA ALA A 9 0.37 -37.88 -7.38
C ALA A 9 0.28 -37.74 -8.91
N SER A 10 0.45 -36.54 -9.45
CA SER A 10 1.04 -36.30 -10.79
C SER A 10 1.18 -34.80 -11.04
N PHE A 11 2.32 -34.20 -10.67
CA PHE A 11 3.06 -33.23 -11.51
C PHE A 11 4.40 -32.88 -10.83
N ALA A 12 5.34 -33.82 -10.85
CA ALA A 12 6.74 -33.50 -10.57
C ALA A 12 7.42 -33.15 -11.90
N ARG A 13 7.79 -31.87 -12.07
CA ARG A 13 9.05 -31.40 -12.69
C ARG A 13 8.98 -29.90 -12.99
N SER A 14 9.50 -29.09 -12.07
CA SER A 14 10.28 -27.86 -12.35
C SER A 14 11.01 -27.48 -11.07
N GLY A 15 12.33 -27.33 -11.18
CA GLY A 15 13.28 -27.40 -10.07
C GLY A 15 13.28 -26.21 -9.09
N PRO A 16 14.09 -26.29 -8.04
CA PRO A 16 14.16 -25.28 -6.99
C PRO A 16 14.79 -23.99 -7.54
N LEU A 17 14.04 -22.89 -7.47
CA LEU A 17 14.62 -21.56 -7.58
C LEU A 17 15.64 -21.40 -6.46
N ARG A 18 16.91 -21.29 -6.86
CA ARG A 18 18.04 -21.10 -5.96
C ARG A 18 17.84 -19.81 -5.18
N THR A 19 17.57 -19.94 -3.89
CA THR A 19 17.65 -18.86 -2.91
C THR A 19 19.10 -18.37 -2.87
N ARG A 20 19.42 -17.34 -3.65
CA ARG A 20 20.71 -16.67 -3.52
C ARG A 20 20.62 -15.77 -2.30
N ALA A 21 21.51 -16.05 -1.35
CA ALA A 21 21.57 -15.48 -0.02
C ALA A 21 21.48 -13.94 -0.03
N ILE A 22 20.46 -13.44 0.65
CA ILE A 22 20.43 -12.10 1.24
C ILE A 22 21.64 -12.05 2.18
N ARG A 23 22.70 -11.34 1.80
CA ARG A 23 23.83 -11.12 2.70
C ARG A 23 24.39 -9.71 2.52
N ASN A 24 24.43 -9.01 3.65
CA ASN A 24 25.18 -7.79 3.97
C ASN A 24 24.79 -6.50 3.23
N CYS A 25 23.84 -5.75 3.80
CA CYS A 25 23.91 -4.30 3.81
C CYS A 25 24.40 -3.89 5.20
N GLN A 26 25.71 -3.70 5.35
CA GLN A 26 26.28 -3.16 6.58
C GLN A 26 25.99 -1.66 6.62
N THR A 27 25.38 -1.25 7.74
CA THR A 27 25.26 0.11 8.25
C THR A 27 26.46 0.97 7.88
N THR A 28 26.25 1.93 6.98
CA THR A 28 27.06 3.13 6.90
C THR A 28 26.15 4.30 7.27
N MET A 29 26.36 4.81 8.49
CA MET A 29 25.80 6.07 8.95
C MET A 29 26.32 7.23 8.10
N MET A 30 25.53 8.31 8.07
CA MET A 30 25.79 9.63 7.46
C MET A 30 25.62 9.70 5.94
N ARG A 31 24.38 9.96 5.50
CA ARG A 31 24.15 10.85 4.34
C ARG A 31 23.04 11.84 4.66
N SER A 32 23.37 13.08 4.34
CA SER A 32 22.69 14.32 4.66
C SER A 32 21.21 14.30 4.23
N THR A 33 20.36 14.91 5.04
CA THR A 33 19.00 15.30 4.68
C THR A 33 18.98 16.01 3.33
N PRO A 34 18.22 15.55 2.32
CA PRO A 34 17.91 16.38 1.17
C PRO A 34 16.63 17.16 1.50
N ALA A 35 16.76 18.15 2.38
CA ALA A 35 15.92 19.33 2.22
C ALA A 35 16.45 20.05 0.98
N ASP A 36 15.55 20.38 0.06
CA ASP A 36 15.84 21.17 -1.14
C ASP A 36 16.42 20.39 -2.33
N ARG A 37 15.56 19.59 -2.97
CA ARG A 37 15.62 19.45 -4.42
C ARG A 37 14.29 19.88 -5.00
N ASP A 38 14.35 20.96 -5.75
CA ASP A 38 13.30 21.47 -6.63
C ASP A 38 12.88 20.35 -7.61
N VAL A 39 11.86 19.56 -7.25
CA VAL A 39 11.22 18.59 -8.13
C VAL A 39 10.26 19.36 -9.04
N THR A 40 10.81 20.08 -10.01
CA THR A 40 10.05 20.70 -11.08
C THR A 40 10.08 19.76 -12.29
N GLY A 41 9.13 18.82 -12.35
CA GLY A 41 8.99 18.00 -13.55
C GLY A 41 7.88 16.94 -13.59
N VAL A 42 7.51 16.29 -12.47
CA VAL A 42 6.49 15.21 -12.46
C VAL A 42 5.68 15.18 -11.16
N THR A 43 5.39 16.32 -10.53
CA THR A 43 4.79 16.35 -9.19
C THR A 43 3.26 16.45 -9.20
N ALA A 44 2.63 16.54 -10.38
CA ALA A 44 1.23 16.95 -10.52
C ALA A 44 0.19 15.80 -10.68
N LEU A 45 0.53 14.53 -10.44
CA LEU A 45 -0.41 13.41 -10.65
C LEU A 45 -0.49 12.40 -9.50
N GLN A 46 -0.06 12.75 -8.28
CA GLN A 46 -0.26 11.87 -7.14
C GLN A 46 -1.61 12.16 -6.47
N TYR A 47 -2.41 11.12 -6.28
CA TYR A 47 -3.71 11.24 -5.62
C TYR A 47 -3.55 11.79 -4.20
N ASP A 48 -4.31 12.84 -3.89
CA ASP A 48 -4.41 13.42 -2.55
C ASP A 48 -5.81 13.15 -1.96
N PRO A 49 -5.93 12.28 -0.94
CA PRO A 49 -7.22 11.98 -0.32
C PRO A 49 -7.82 13.19 0.42
N TRP A 50 -7.02 14.17 0.84
CA TRP A 50 -7.54 15.37 1.49
C TRP A 50 -8.24 16.29 0.49
N ALA A 51 -7.65 16.47 -0.69
CA ALA A 51 -8.29 17.17 -1.80
C ALA A 51 -9.54 16.45 -2.32
N ASP A 52 -9.52 15.11 -2.43
CA ASP A 52 -10.69 14.32 -2.81
C ASP A 52 -11.85 14.50 -1.82
N LEU A 53 -11.57 14.40 -0.52
CA LEU A 53 -12.56 14.70 0.52
C LEU A 53 -13.10 16.13 0.42
N ALA A 54 -12.21 17.12 0.23
CA ALA A 54 -12.63 18.52 0.09
C ALA A 54 -13.54 18.77 -1.13
N GLY A 55 -13.42 17.94 -2.17
CA GLY A 55 -14.31 17.95 -3.34
C GLY A 55 -15.69 17.32 -3.09
N ARG A 56 -15.93 16.69 -1.94
CA ARG A 56 -17.17 15.95 -1.63
C ARG A 56 -17.97 16.65 -0.54
N ALA A 57 -18.83 17.56 -0.97
CA ALA A 57 -19.69 18.35 -0.07
C ALA A 57 -20.69 17.51 0.74
N ASP A 58 -20.96 16.26 0.32
CA ASP A 58 -21.85 15.34 0.99
C ASP A 58 -21.18 14.51 2.10
N LEU A 59 -19.84 14.52 2.18
CA LEU A 59 -19.09 13.77 3.19
C LEU A 59 -18.63 14.65 4.34
N THR A 60 -18.74 14.14 5.55
CA THR A 60 -18.21 14.79 6.76
C THR A 60 -17.07 13.99 7.35
N LEU A 61 -15.96 14.66 7.69
CA LEU A 61 -14.85 14.06 8.44
C LEU A 61 -15.02 14.27 9.94
N SER A 62 -14.87 13.20 10.71
CA SER A 62 -14.88 13.24 12.18
C SER A 62 -13.65 12.54 12.76
N TRP A 63 -13.14 13.04 13.87
CA TRP A 63 -12.01 12.45 14.60
C TRP A 63 -12.49 11.81 15.90
N ARG A 64 -12.31 10.50 16.06
CA ARG A 64 -12.90 9.73 17.17
C ARG A 64 -11.87 8.90 17.95
N HIS A 65 -12.19 8.59 19.20
CA HIS A 65 -11.51 7.53 19.93
C HIS A 65 -12.21 6.21 19.62
N GLN A 66 -11.63 5.39 18.75
CA GLN A 66 -12.21 4.14 18.27
C GLN A 66 -11.13 3.07 18.05
N LYS A 67 -11.51 1.80 17.89
CA LYS A 67 -10.55 0.72 17.63
C LYS A 67 -10.00 0.72 16.20
N PRO A 68 -10.82 0.73 15.12
CA PRO A 68 -10.27 0.75 13.77
C PRO A 68 -9.64 2.11 13.46
N CYS A 69 -8.64 2.15 12.59
CA CYS A 69 -8.00 3.41 12.20
C CYS A 69 -8.98 4.36 11.50
N GLY A 70 -9.91 3.81 10.72
CA GLY A 70 -10.95 4.52 10.00
C GLY A 70 -12.26 3.74 10.03
N GLN A 71 -13.36 4.42 9.76
CA GLN A 71 -14.64 3.80 9.46
C GLN A 71 -15.53 4.77 8.67
N TYR A 72 -16.08 4.30 7.56
CA TYR A 72 -17.12 4.97 6.82
C TYR A 72 -18.52 4.54 7.29
N PHE A 73 -19.37 5.53 7.57
CA PHE A 73 -20.78 5.35 7.94
C PHE A 73 -21.66 5.78 6.77
N HIS A 74 -22.16 4.79 6.01
CA HIS A 74 -22.87 5.03 4.75
C HIS A 74 -24.10 5.94 4.90
N HIS A 75 -24.97 5.64 5.86
CA HIS A 75 -26.23 6.37 6.05
C HIS A 75 -26.02 7.83 6.50
N ASP A 76 -25.02 8.06 7.35
CA ASP A 76 -24.72 9.40 7.88
C ASP A 76 -23.77 10.20 6.98
N ARG A 77 -23.21 9.55 5.94
CA ARG A 77 -22.14 10.09 5.08
C ARG A 77 -20.94 10.63 5.88
N VAL A 78 -20.56 9.92 6.94
CA VAL A 78 -19.45 10.30 7.83
C VAL A 78 -18.26 9.37 7.61
N ILE A 79 -17.07 9.95 7.41
CA ILE A 79 -15.79 9.26 7.59
C ILE A 79 -15.27 9.57 8.99
N ALA A 80 -15.06 8.54 9.80
CA ALA A 80 -14.47 8.67 11.12
C ALA A 80 -13.02 8.17 11.11
N LEU A 81 -12.07 9.06 11.36
CA LEU A 81 -10.67 8.69 11.59
C LEU A 81 -10.38 8.62 13.08
N ARG A 82 -9.53 7.66 13.46
CA ARG A 82 -9.05 7.53 14.84
C ARG A 82 -8.14 8.70 15.21
N ARG A 83 -8.26 9.20 16.43
CA ARG A 83 -7.32 10.19 16.97
C ARG A 83 -5.94 9.58 17.21
N GLY A 84 -4.89 10.37 17.00
CA GLY A 84 -3.50 9.98 17.24
C GLY A 84 -2.85 9.18 16.09
N LEU A 85 -3.46 9.13 14.91
CA LEU A 85 -2.80 8.61 13.71
C LEU A 85 -1.67 9.54 13.29
N THR A 86 -0.56 8.97 12.80
CA THR A 86 0.47 9.73 12.10
C THR A 86 -0.09 10.30 10.79
N GLY A 87 0.59 11.29 10.18
CA GLY A 87 0.17 11.84 8.89
C GLY A 87 0.01 10.77 7.80
N ALA A 88 0.97 9.84 7.72
CA ALA A 88 0.94 8.72 6.77
C ALA A 88 -0.22 7.73 7.06
N GLN A 89 -0.49 7.44 8.34
CA GLN A 89 -1.62 6.61 8.74
C GLN A 89 -2.96 7.28 8.42
N ALA A 90 -3.10 8.57 8.74
CA ALA A 90 -4.31 9.33 8.46
C ALA A 90 -4.57 9.43 6.95
N ARG A 91 -3.54 9.74 6.16
CA ARG A 91 -3.62 9.79 4.69
C ARG A 91 -4.07 8.45 4.11
N SER A 92 -3.44 7.36 4.53
CA SER A 92 -3.75 6.03 4.01
C SER A 92 -5.14 5.55 4.42
N THR A 93 -5.50 5.79 5.68
CA THR A 93 -6.82 5.46 6.21
C THR A 93 -7.91 6.28 5.50
N LEU A 94 -7.72 7.59 5.30
CA LEU A 94 -8.70 8.42 4.63
C LEU A 94 -8.97 7.93 3.20
N ALA A 95 -7.93 7.58 2.45
CA ALA A 95 -8.10 7.02 1.12
C ALA A 95 -8.88 5.71 1.12
N HIS A 96 -8.64 4.84 2.11
CA HIS A 96 -9.40 3.60 2.31
C HIS A 96 -10.89 3.90 2.53
N GLU A 97 -11.21 4.82 3.45
CA GLU A 97 -12.61 5.17 3.74
C GLU A 97 -13.30 5.92 2.59
N LEU A 98 -12.56 6.70 1.80
CA LEU A 98 -13.08 7.36 0.59
C LEU A 98 -13.50 6.34 -0.47
N VAL A 99 -12.74 5.26 -0.64
CA VAL A 99 -13.10 4.18 -1.56
C VAL A 99 -14.37 3.46 -1.09
N HIS A 100 -14.54 3.22 0.22
CA HIS A 100 -15.82 2.74 0.74
C HIS A 100 -16.99 3.70 0.42
N ALA A 101 -16.77 5.01 0.62
CA ALA A 101 -17.78 6.03 0.37
C ALA A 101 -18.21 6.12 -1.10
N GLU A 102 -17.28 5.96 -2.04
CA GLU A 102 -17.55 5.90 -3.48
C GLU A 102 -18.33 4.66 -3.89
N ARG A 103 -17.98 3.52 -3.31
CA ARG A 103 -18.64 2.23 -3.60
C ARG A 103 -20.02 2.14 -2.96
N GLY A 104 -20.31 3.00 -1.99
CA GLY A 104 -21.52 2.91 -1.18
C GLY A 104 -21.53 1.64 -0.33
N ASP A 105 -20.34 1.18 0.08
CA ASP A 105 -20.20 -0.05 0.85
C ASP A 105 -20.97 0.06 2.17
N VAL A 106 -21.74 -0.97 2.48
CA VAL A 106 -22.42 -1.17 3.76
C VAL A 106 -21.89 -2.44 4.41
N GLY A 107 -21.93 -2.52 5.74
CA GLY A 107 -21.51 -3.73 6.44
C GLY A 107 -22.35 -4.93 6.02
N LEU A 108 -21.69 -6.01 5.62
CA LEU A 108 -22.36 -7.25 5.19
C LEU A 108 -22.40 -8.24 6.35
N SER A 109 -23.51 -9.00 6.47
CA SER A 109 -23.65 -10.02 7.52
C SER A 109 -22.79 -11.26 7.26
N ASP A 110 -22.40 -11.50 6.01
CA ASP A 110 -21.54 -12.61 5.61
C ASP A 110 -20.06 -12.18 5.69
N ALA A 111 -19.30 -12.85 6.56
CA ALA A 111 -17.91 -12.51 6.82
C ALA A 111 -16.98 -12.73 5.60
N ALA A 112 -17.30 -13.67 4.71
CA ALA A 112 -16.49 -13.92 3.52
C ALA A 112 -16.73 -12.85 2.45
N LEU A 113 -17.96 -12.37 2.32
CA LEU A 113 -18.28 -11.24 1.45
C LEU A 113 -17.68 -9.93 1.97
N ASP A 114 -17.77 -9.68 3.28
CA ASP A 114 -17.17 -8.52 3.93
C ASP A 114 -15.65 -8.50 3.74
N ALA A 115 -14.97 -9.63 3.96
CA ALA A 115 -13.52 -9.74 3.71
C ALA A 115 -13.14 -9.50 2.24
N ARG A 116 -13.97 -9.91 1.29
CA ARG A 116 -13.74 -9.63 -0.15
C ARG A 116 -13.90 -8.16 -0.46
N GLN A 117 -14.91 -7.50 0.12
CA GLN A 117 -15.12 -6.07 0.00
C GLN A 117 -13.91 -5.28 0.51
N GLU A 118 -13.45 -5.59 1.72
CA GLU A 118 -12.26 -4.98 2.31
C GLU A 118 -11.00 -5.16 1.45
N LEU A 119 -10.79 -6.34 0.87
CA LEU A 119 -9.66 -6.59 -0.03
C LEU A 119 -9.72 -5.74 -1.31
N ILE A 120 -10.91 -5.53 -1.87
CA ILE A 120 -11.08 -4.68 -3.05
C ILE A 120 -10.75 -3.23 -2.69
N VAL A 121 -11.28 -2.75 -1.57
CA VAL A 121 -11.07 -1.38 -1.07
C VAL A 121 -9.59 -1.12 -0.79
N GLN A 122 -8.92 -2.02 -0.06
CA GLN A 122 -7.50 -1.89 0.25
C GLN A 122 -6.64 -1.83 -1.01
N ARG A 123 -6.95 -2.66 -2.03
CA ARG A 123 -6.22 -2.68 -3.29
C ARG A 123 -6.39 -1.40 -4.08
N GLU A 124 -7.60 -0.87 -4.12
CA GLU A 124 -7.91 0.37 -4.83
C GLU A 124 -7.24 1.57 -4.14
N ALA A 125 -7.37 1.69 -2.82
CA ALA A 125 -6.69 2.74 -2.05
C ALA A 125 -5.16 2.68 -2.25
N ALA A 126 -4.57 1.49 -2.19
CA ALA A 126 -3.13 1.31 -2.42
C ALA A 126 -2.69 1.73 -3.82
N ARG A 127 -3.47 1.41 -4.87
CA ARG A 127 -3.18 1.85 -6.25
C ARG A 127 -3.23 3.36 -6.41
N ARG A 128 -4.25 4.02 -5.83
CA ARG A 128 -4.38 5.47 -5.91
C ARG A 128 -3.23 6.18 -5.21
N LEU A 129 -2.92 5.76 -3.98
CA LEU A 129 -1.88 6.42 -3.18
C LEU A 129 -0.47 6.15 -3.71
N ILE A 130 -0.25 4.98 -4.31
CA ILE A 130 1.06 4.52 -4.76
C ILE A 130 1.01 4.16 -6.27
N PRO A 131 1.04 5.19 -7.15
CA PRO A 131 1.26 4.97 -8.57
C PRO A 131 2.56 4.20 -8.81
N LEU A 132 2.62 3.40 -9.89
CA LEU A 132 3.79 2.59 -10.20
C LEU A 132 5.08 3.43 -10.30
N ALA A 133 5.00 4.61 -10.91
CA ALA A 133 6.14 5.51 -11.05
C ALA A 133 6.70 5.95 -9.68
N ALA A 134 5.83 6.36 -8.75
CA ALA A 134 6.25 6.73 -7.39
C ALA A 134 6.88 5.55 -6.64
N LEU A 135 6.35 4.33 -6.83
CA LEU A 135 6.93 3.12 -6.25
C LEU A 135 8.30 2.81 -6.86
N ALA A 136 8.44 2.94 -8.18
CA ALA A 136 9.72 2.77 -8.88
C ALA A 136 10.76 3.77 -8.36
N ASP A 137 10.37 5.03 -8.20
CA ASP A 137 11.25 6.05 -7.64
C ASP A 137 11.65 5.71 -6.20
N ALA A 138 10.72 5.27 -5.35
CA ALA A 138 11.03 4.88 -3.98
C ALA A 138 12.05 3.72 -3.90
N VAL A 139 11.94 2.71 -4.75
CA VAL A 139 12.87 1.56 -4.75
C VAL A 139 14.25 1.90 -5.33
N ARG A 140 14.40 3.01 -6.08
CA ARG A 140 15.71 3.56 -6.46
C ARG A 140 16.49 4.15 -5.28
N TRP A 141 15.79 4.50 -4.20
CA TRP A 141 16.40 5.15 -3.03
C TRP A 141 16.65 4.20 -1.88
N THR A 142 15.77 3.21 -1.69
CA THR A 142 15.86 2.30 -0.55
C THR A 142 15.31 0.92 -0.88
N CYS A 143 15.99 -0.11 -0.39
CA CYS A 143 15.49 -1.49 -0.38
C CYS A 143 14.73 -1.83 0.91
N HIS A 144 14.67 -0.91 1.88
CA HIS A 144 14.00 -1.11 3.15
C HIS A 144 12.52 -0.70 3.08
N PRO A 145 11.56 -1.63 3.26
CA PRO A 145 10.13 -1.31 3.13
C PRO A 145 9.62 -0.23 4.10
N ALA A 146 10.29 -0.10 5.25
CA ALA A 146 9.99 0.94 6.24
C ALA A 146 10.23 2.34 5.67
N GLU A 147 11.43 2.54 5.12
CA GLU A 147 11.85 3.81 4.52
C GLU A 147 11.06 4.10 3.25
N ALA A 148 10.79 3.09 2.43
CA ALA A 148 9.94 3.24 1.24
C ALA A 148 8.53 3.75 1.60
N ALA A 149 7.93 3.22 2.68
CA ALA A 149 6.61 3.69 3.14
C ALA A 149 6.65 5.15 3.64
N GLU A 150 7.74 5.54 4.30
CA GLU A 150 7.95 6.93 4.75
C GLU A 150 8.13 7.89 3.57
N LEU A 151 8.96 7.53 2.58
CA LEU A 151 9.15 8.30 1.34
C LEU A 151 7.85 8.47 0.56
N LEU A 152 7.01 7.44 0.52
CA LEU A 152 5.72 7.45 -0.16
C LEU A 152 4.59 8.09 0.66
N HIS A 153 4.87 8.51 1.91
CA HIS A 153 3.88 9.03 2.85
C HIS A 153 2.63 8.14 3.00
N VAL A 154 2.85 6.84 3.16
CA VAL A 154 1.80 5.81 3.39
C VAL A 154 2.11 4.96 4.62
N ASP A 155 1.11 4.28 5.16
CA ASP A 155 1.37 3.27 6.19
C ASP A 155 1.92 1.97 5.56
N ARG A 156 2.58 1.16 6.40
CA ARG A 156 3.25 -0.08 5.96
C ARG A 156 2.27 -1.12 5.40
N GLY A 157 1.05 -1.17 5.91
CA GLY A 157 -0.01 -2.06 5.43
C GLY A 157 -0.39 -1.73 3.99
N THR A 158 -0.58 -0.44 3.69
CA THR A 158 -0.88 0.05 2.33
C THR A 158 0.24 -0.27 1.34
N LEU A 159 1.51 -0.04 1.71
CA LEU A 159 2.65 -0.44 0.86
C LEU A 159 2.67 -1.95 0.62
N ARG A 160 2.48 -2.77 1.67
CA ARG A 160 2.43 -4.23 1.53
C ARG A 160 1.33 -4.68 0.57
N THR A 161 0.15 -4.07 0.65
CA THR A 161 -0.95 -4.35 -0.29
C THR A 161 -0.56 -4.02 -1.72
N ARG A 162 0.08 -2.86 -1.96
CA ARG A 162 0.53 -2.45 -3.29
C ARG A 162 1.54 -3.42 -3.90
N LEU A 163 2.49 -3.90 -3.09
CA LEU A 163 3.52 -4.86 -3.52
C LEU A 163 2.91 -6.23 -3.82
N ALA A 164 1.96 -6.70 -3.01
CA ALA A 164 1.32 -8.01 -3.17
C ALA A 164 0.47 -8.12 -4.45
N MET A 165 0.11 -7.01 -5.07
CA MET A 165 -0.77 -6.95 -6.24
C MET A 165 -0.06 -6.52 -7.53
N LEU A 166 1.28 -6.44 -7.52
CA LEU A 166 2.06 -6.12 -8.71
C LEU A 166 1.86 -7.20 -9.78
N THR A 167 1.59 -6.78 -11.00
CA THR A 167 1.65 -7.63 -12.19
C THR A 167 3.10 -7.97 -12.54
N GLU A 168 3.33 -9.00 -13.33
CA GLU A 168 4.68 -9.35 -13.80
C GLU A 168 5.34 -8.19 -14.57
N ALA A 169 4.57 -7.45 -15.37
CA ALA A 169 5.07 -6.27 -16.08
C ALA A 169 5.51 -5.16 -15.11
N GLU A 170 4.73 -4.91 -14.06
CA GLU A 170 5.11 -3.93 -13.03
C GLU A 170 6.33 -4.36 -12.22
N LYS A 171 6.47 -5.66 -11.91
CA LYS A 171 7.66 -6.19 -11.23
C LYS A 171 8.93 -5.94 -12.05
N LEU A 172 8.88 -6.19 -13.36
CA LEU A 172 10.02 -5.91 -14.25
C LEU A 172 10.42 -4.43 -14.24
N VAL A 173 9.45 -3.51 -14.17
CA VAL A 173 9.73 -2.07 -14.03
C VAL A 173 10.43 -1.77 -12.70
N LEU A 174 9.98 -2.37 -11.60
CA LEU A 174 10.61 -2.16 -10.28
C LEU A 174 12.01 -2.78 -10.20
N ASP A 175 12.21 -3.97 -10.77
CA ASP A 175 13.52 -4.62 -10.79
C ASP A 175 14.54 -3.80 -11.58
N ALA A 176 14.13 -3.24 -12.73
CA ALA A 176 14.97 -2.33 -13.50
C ALA A 176 15.31 -1.06 -12.69
N ALA A 177 14.34 -0.51 -11.97
CA ALA A 177 14.55 0.67 -11.13
C ALA A 177 15.49 0.40 -9.95
N ALA A 178 15.36 -0.75 -9.29
CA ALA A 178 16.21 -1.14 -8.17
C ALA A 178 17.67 -1.40 -8.59
N GLY A 179 17.90 -1.93 -9.81
CA GLY A 179 19.25 -2.15 -10.33
C GLY A 179 20.09 -0.88 -10.49
N GLU A 180 19.43 0.28 -10.69
CA GLU A 180 20.13 1.57 -10.75
C GLU A 180 20.64 2.04 -9.37
N HIS A 181 20.00 1.61 -8.27
CA HIS A 181 20.48 1.89 -6.91
C HIS A 181 21.81 1.21 -6.62
N GLU A 182 21.94 -0.07 -6.98
CA GLU A 182 23.14 -0.88 -6.74
C GLU A 182 24.32 -0.41 -7.61
N ALA A 183 24.07 0.11 -8.81
CA ALA A 183 25.10 0.68 -9.65
C ALA A 183 25.65 2.03 -9.15
N ALA A 184 24.91 2.74 -8.29
CA ALA A 184 25.25 4.06 -7.77
C ALA A 184 25.80 4.05 -6.32
N ALA A 185 25.78 2.89 -5.65
CA ALA A 185 26.25 2.69 -4.27
C ALA A 185 27.66 2.10 -4.23
#